data_AF-P70530-F1
#
_entry.id   AF-P70530-F1
#
_cell.length_a   1.000
_cell.length_b   1.000
_cell.length_c   1.000
_cell.angle_alpha   90.00
_cell.angle_beta   90.00
_cell.angle_gamma   90.00
#
_symmetry.space_group_name_H-M   'P 1'
#
loop_
_entity.id
_entity.type
_entity.pdbx_description
1 polymer ?
#
loop_
_entity_poly.entity_id
_entity_poly.type
_entity_poly.pdbx_seq_one_letter_code
_entity_poly.pdbx_strand_id
1 'polypeptide(L)'
;KCCKYWPTEGSVTHGDITIEIKSDTLSEAISIRDFLVTFKQPLARQEEQVRMVRQFHFHGWPEVGIPTEGKGMIDLIAAVQKQQQQTGNHPITVHCSAGTG
;
A
#
# COMPACT_ATOMS: atom_id res chain seq x y z
N LYS A 1 0.85 4.84 -14.47
CA LYS A 1 1.77 5.97 -14.13
C LYS A 1 1.18 6.75 -12.97
N CYS A 2 1.93 7.00 -11.90
CA CYS A 2 1.41 7.64 -10.68
C CYS A 2 2.53 8.46 -10.02
N CYS A 3 2.18 9.58 -9.38
CA CYS A 3 3.13 10.30 -8.53
C CYS A 3 3.44 9.43 -7.31
N LYS A 4 4.71 9.42 -6.89
CA LYS A 4 5.12 8.65 -5.70
C LYS A 4 4.60 9.35 -4.44
N TYR A 5 3.64 8.73 -3.78
CA TYR A 5 2.96 9.27 -2.60
C TYR A 5 3.45 8.65 -1.28
N TRP A 6 4.52 7.85 -1.34
CA TRP A 6 5.10 7.17 -0.18
C TRP A 6 6.62 7.45 -0.12
N PRO A 7 7.21 7.43 1.09
CA PRO A 7 8.66 7.55 1.25
C PRO A 7 9.34 6.23 0.87
N THR A 8 10.55 6.28 0.27
CA THR A 8 11.39 5.08 0.14
C THR A 8 12.21 4.81 1.39
N GLU A 9 12.58 5.86 2.13
CA GLU A 9 13.29 5.77 3.40
C GLU A 9 12.77 6.86 4.34
N GLY A 10 12.81 6.60 5.65
CA GLY A 10 12.38 7.55 6.67
C GLY A 10 10.88 7.88 6.58
N SER A 11 10.56 9.18 6.52
CA SER A 11 9.18 9.66 6.51
C SER A 11 8.94 10.80 5.53
N VAL A 12 7.68 10.97 5.13
CA VAL A 12 7.17 12.11 4.35
C VAL A 12 5.91 12.64 5.02
N THR A 13 5.69 13.96 4.94
CA THR A 13 4.47 14.59 5.45
C THR A 13 3.68 15.20 4.30
N HIS A 14 2.41 14.88 4.22
CA HIS A 14 1.45 15.42 3.27
C HIS A 14 0.31 16.09 4.06
N GLY A 15 0.36 17.42 4.22
CA GLY A 15 -0.55 18.15 5.09
C GLY A 15 -0.46 17.66 6.54
N ASP A 16 -1.58 17.20 7.08
CA ASP A 16 -1.68 16.70 8.47
C ASP A 16 -1.34 15.22 8.62
N ILE A 17 -0.96 14.53 7.54
CA ILE A 17 -0.63 13.10 7.56
C ILE A 17 0.88 12.94 7.43
N THR A 18 1.48 12.19 8.34
CA THR A 18 2.86 11.70 8.21
C THR A 18 2.85 10.21 7.92
N ILE A 19 3.64 9.81 6.92
CA ILE A 19 3.81 8.43 6.48
C ILE A 19 5.28 8.08 6.73
N GLU A 20 5.54 7.07 7.55
CA GLU A 20 6.87 6.54 7.81
C GLU A 20 6.96 5.10 7.32
N ILE A 21 7.99 4.75 6.56
CA ILE A 21 8.19 3.38 6.10
C ILE A 21 8.81 2.54 7.22
N LYS A 22 8.23 1.36 7.47
CA LYS A 22 8.69 0.40 8.49
C LYS A 22 9.29 -0.85 7.87
N SER A 23 8.80 -1.27 6.70
CA SER A 23 9.36 -2.38 5.94
C SER A 23 9.12 -2.17 4.44
N ASP A 24 10.05 -2.67 3.62
CA ASP A 24 9.90 -2.83 2.17
C ASP A 24 10.47 -4.20 1.82
N THR A 25 9.61 -5.14 1.43
CA THR A 25 10.02 -6.50 1.06
C THR A 25 9.52 -6.81 -0.36
N LEU A 26 10.38 -7.43 -1.17
CA LEU A 26 10.01 -7.89 -2.50
C LEU A 26 9.70 -9.39 -2.45
N SER A 27 8.47 -9.76 -2.79
CA SER A 27 8.01 -11.13 -2.93
C SER A 27 7.58 -11.37 -4.36
N GLU A 28 8.38 -12.14 -5.11
CA GLU A 28 8.23 -12.33 -6.55
C GLU A 28 8.06 -10.99 -7.31
N ALA A 29 6.87 -10.72 -7.86
CA ALA A 29 6.55 -9.51 -8.60
C ALA A 29 5.79 -8.47 -7.76
N ILE A 30 5.73 -8.61 -6.44
CA ILE A 30 4.97 -7.71 -5.55
C ILE A 30 5.92 -7.12 -4.50
N SER A 31 6.06 -5.79 -4.48
CA SER A 31 6.62 -5.13 -3.29
C SER A 31 5.54 -4.97 -2.22
N ILE A 32 5.85 -5.40 -1.00
CA ILE A 32 4.99 -5.28 0.17
C ILE A 32 5.65 -4.28 1.11
N ARG A 33 4.96 -3.16 1.37
CA ARG A 33 5.44 -2.10 2.25
C ARG A 33 4.51 -1.89 3.42
N ASP A 34 5.08 -1.83 4.62
CA ASP A 34 4.35 -1.42 5.80
C ASP A 34 4.72 0.02 6.15
N PHE A 35 3.68 0.83 6.34
CA PHE A 35 3.80 2.21 6.74
C PHE A 35 3.14 2.44 8.09
N LEU A 36 3.80 3.24 8.93
CA LEU A 36 3.17 3.88 10.07
C LEU A 36 2.59 5.21 9.59
N VAL A 37 1.27 5.32 9.60
CA VAL A 37 0.53 6.51 9.17
C VAL A 37 -0.02 7.20 10.40
N THR A 38 0.39 8.45 10.61
CA THR A 38 0.00 9.26 11.76
C THR A 38 -0.76 10.49 11.27
N PHE A 39 -1.99 10.66 11.75
CA PHE A 39 -2.70 11.92 11.61
C PHE A 39 -2.30 12.85 12.76
N LYS A 40 -1.93 14.09 12.45
CA LYS A 40 -1.34 15.04 13.42
C LYS A 40 -2.38 15.89 14.15
N GLN A 41 -3.66 15.81 13.76
CA GLN A 41 -4.69 16.72 14.27
C GLN A 41 -5.95 16.00 14.75
N PRO A 42 -6.56 16.42 15.88
CA PRO A 42 -6.02 17.38 16.85
C PRO A 42 -4.83 16.80 17.63
N LEU A 43 -3.87 17.67 17.98
CA LEU A 43 -2.66 17.32 18.76
C LEU A 43 -2.97 16.55 20.06
N ALA A 44 -4.13 16.83 20.67
CA ALA A 44 -4.57 16.20 21.91
C ALA A 44 -4.81 14.67 21.82
N ARG A 45 -4.88 14.09 20.61
CA ARG A 45 -5.15 12.65 20.41
C ARG A 45 -4.19 12.00 19.42
N GLN A 46 -2.99 12.55 19.25
CA GLN A 46 -2.05 12.08 18.23
C GLN A 46 -1.69 10.59 18.38
N GLU A 47 -1.55 10.07 19.60
CA GLU A 47 -1.24 8.66 19.86
C GLU A 47 -2.38 7.72 19.40
N GLU A 48 -3.64 8.15 19.50
CA GLU A 48 -4.82 7.40 19.04
C GLU A 48 -5.00 7.44 17.52
N GLN A 49 -4.19 8.24 16.82
CA GLN A 49 -4.31 8.51 15.39
C GLN A 49 -3.21 7.84 14.55
N VAL A 50 -2.54 6.85 15.13
CA VAL A 50 -1.52 6.05 14.47
C VAL A 50 -2.13 4.77 13.92
N ARG A 51 -1.87 4.47 12.64
CA ARG A 51 -2.35 3.26 11.96
C ARG A 51 -1.24 2.60 11.17
N MET A 52 -1.24 1.27 11.15
CA MET A 52 -0.42 0.49 10.24
C MET A 52 -1.15 0.36 8.89
N VAL A 53 -0.51 0.78 7.81
CA VAL A 53 -1.04 0.68 6.44
C VAL A 53 -0.09 -0.17 5.61
N ARG A 54 -0.61 -1.24 4.99
CA ARG A 54 0.15 -2.10 4.09
C ARG A 54 -0.17 -1.77 2.63
N GLN A 55 0.85 -1.50 1.84
CA GLN A 55 0.76 -1.33 0.39
C GLN A 55 1.28 -2.58 -0.31
N PHE A 56 0.51 -3.07 -1.28
CA PHE A 56 0.94 -4.08 -2.24
C PHE A 56 1.15 -3.40 -3.59
N HIS A 57 2.39 -3.36 -4.09
CA HIS A 57 2.75 -2.77 -5.36
C HIS A 57 3.14 -3.88 -6.34
N PHE A 58 2.22 -4.21 -7.25
CA PHE A 58 2.39 -5.25 -8.25
C PHE A 58 3.15 -4.74 -9.48
N HIS A 59 4.23 -5.43 -9.84
CA HIS A 59 5.12 -5.13 -10.96
C HIS A 59 4.90 -6.07 -12.15
N GLY A 60 4.04 -7.06 -12.02
CA GLY A 60 3.83 -8.08 -13.06
C GLY A 60 2.93 -7.64 -14.22
N TRP A 61 2.45 -6.40 -14.21
CA TRP A 61 1.63 -5.86 -15.30
C TRP A 61 2.49 -5.14 -16.35
N PRO A 62 2.57 -5.62 -17.61
CA PRO A 62 3.40 -5.02 -18.63
C PRO A 62 2.84 -3.68 -19.12
N GLU A 63 3.70 -2.81 -19.68
CA GLU A 63 3.23 -1.52 -20.22
C GLU A 63 2.25 -1.68 -21.40
N VAL A 64 2.40 -2.76 -22.18
CA VAL A 64 1.55 -3.08 -23.31
C VAL A 64 0.99 -4.50 -23.12
N GLY A 65 -0.33 -4.63 -23.22
CA GLY A 65 -1.02 -5.92 -23.12
C GLY A 65 -1.37 -6.32 -21.69
N ILE A 66 -1.40 -7.62 -21.45
CA ILE A 66 -1.74 -8.27 -20.17
C ILE A 66 -0.62 -9.21 -19.73
N PRO A 67 -0.53 -9.55 -18.44
CA PRO A 67 0.40 -10.59 -17.98
C PRO A 67 0.22 -11.90 -18.76
N THR A 68 1.33 -12.56 -19.11
CA THR A 68 1.31 -13.84 -19.83
C THR A 68 0.79 -14.99 -18.98
N GLU A 69 0.90 -14.87 -17.66
CA GLU A 69 0.47 -15.86 -16.68
C GLU A 69 -0.38 -15.22 -15.57
N GLY A 70 -1.41 -15.95 -15.11
CA GLY A 70 -2.31 -15.48 -14.06
C GLY A 70 -1.75 -15.60 -12.63
N LYS A 71 -0.63 -16.31 -12.44
CA LYS A 71 -0.08 -16.63 -11.11
C LYS A 71 0.13 -15.38 -10.24
N GLY A 72 0.78 -14.35 -10.78
CA GLY A 72 1.07 -13.13 -10.01
C GLY A 72 -0.18 -12.39 -9.53
N MET A 73 -1.28 -12.44 -10.30
CA MET A 73 -2.55 -11.84 -9.88
C MET A 73 -3.22 -12.66 -8.78
N ILE A 74 -3.16 -13.99 -8.88
CA ILE A 74 -3.69 -14.91 -7.85
C ILE A 74 -2.94 -14.69 -6.54
N ASP A 75 -1.61 -14.58 -6.59
CA ASP A 75 -0.77 -14.35 -5.42
C ASP A 75 -1.06 -12.99 -4.76
N LEU A 76 -1.28 -11.95 -5.57
CA LEU A 76 -1.70 -10.63 -5.07
C LEU A 76 -3.05 -10.70 -4.34
N ILE A 77 -4.05 -11.34 -4.95
CA ILE A 77 -5.39 -11.48 -4.35
C ILE A 77 -5.28 -12.26 -3.04
N ALA A 78 -4.55 -13.38 -3.01
CA ALA A 78 -4.35 -14.18 -1.81
C ALA A 78 -3.66 -13.39 -0.69
N ALA A 79 -2.63 -12.59 -1.01
CA ALA A 79 -1.92 -11.75 -0.05
C ALA A 79 -2.83 -10.65 0.53
N VAL A 80 -3.63 -9.99 -0.31
CA VAL A 80 -4.60 -8.96 0.11
C VAL A 80 -5.72 -9.57 0.96
N GLN A 81 -6.25 -10.73 0.61
CA GLN A 81 -7.27 -11.43 1.39
C GLN A 81 -6.73 -11.84 2.78
N LYS A 82 -5.50 -12.36 2.84
CA LYS A 82 -4.84 -12.69 4.10
C LYS A 82 -4.67 -11.45 4.98
N GLN A 83 -4.31 -10.31 4.39
CA GLN A 83 -4.22 -9.04 5.11
C GLN A 83 -5.59 -8.61 5.67
N GLN A 84 -6.65 -8.69 4.87
CA GLN A 84 -8.00 -8.29 5.28
C GLN A 84 -8.53 -9.06 6.50
N GLN A 85 -8.22 -10.36 6.56
CA GLN A 85 -8.59 -11.20 7.71
C GLN A 85 -7.91 -10.71 9.00
N GLN A 86 -6.70 -10.16 8.92
CA GLN A 86 -5.96 -9.63 10.07
C GLN A 86 -6.44 -8.23 10.47
N THR A 87 -6.87 -7.42 9.49
CA THR A 87 -7.26 -6.02 9.72
C THR A 87 -8.74 -5.80 9.95
N GLY A 88 -9.59 -6.84 9.96
CA GLY A 88 -11.01 -6.71 10.28
C GLY A 88 -11.89 -6.19 9.13
N ASN A 89 -11.54 -6.51 7.89
CA ASN A 89 -12.35 -6.22 6.70
C ASN A 89 -12.66 -4.72 6.45
N HIS A 90 -11.69 -3.85 6.71
CA HIS A 90 -11.79 -2.45 6.30
C HIS A 90 -11.80 -2.30 4.77
N PRO A 91 -12.29 -1.16 4.22
CA PRO A 91 -12.23 -0.93 2.78
C PRO A 91 -10.80 -1.03 2.24
N ILE A 92 -10.63 -1.69 1.09
CA ILE A 92 -9.35 -1.79 0.38
C ILE A 92 -9.27 -0.68 -0.65
N THR A 93 -8.26 0.17 -0.55
CA THR A 93 -7.96 1.17 -1.60
C THR A 93 -7.20 0.50 -2.73
N VAL A 94 -7.79 0.48 -3.93
CA VAL A 94 -7.15 -0.02 -5.16
C VAL A 94 -7.03 1.14 -6.14
N HIS A 95 -5.85 1.27 -6.77
CA HIS A 95 -5.65 2.25 -7.83
C HIS A 95 -4.67 1.71 -8.88
N CYS A 96 -4.76 2.26 -10.08
CA CYS A 96 -3.79 2.04 -11.15
C CYS A 96 -3.27 3.40 -11.66
N SER A 97 -3.38 3.67 -12.95
CA SER A 97 -3.14 5.01 -13.51
C SER A 97 -4.41 5.85 -13.54
N ALA A 98 -5.46 5.36 -14.22
CA ALA A 98 -6.75 6.05 -14.35
C ALA A 98 -7.82 5.53 -13.37
N GLY A 99 -7.56 4.40 -12.71
CA GLY A 99 -8.48 3.79 -11.74
C GLY A 99 -9.61 2.96 -12.35
N THR A 100 -9.53 2.54 -13.62
CA THR A 100 -10.64 1.91 -14.35
C THR A 100 -10.30 0.59 -15.05
N GLY A 101 -9.02 0.26 -15.20
CA GLY A 101 -8.54 -0.91 -15.96
C GLY A 101 -8.35 -2.16 -15.14
#